data_AF-A0AAW2WZN2-F1
#
_entry.id   AF-A0AAW2WZN2-F1
#
_cell.length_a   1.000
_cell.length_b   1.000
_cell.length_c   1.000
_cell.angle_alpha   90.00
_cell.angle_beta   90.00
_cell.angle_gamma   90.00
#
_symmetry.space_group_name_H-M   'P 1'
#
loop_
_entity.id
_entity.type
_entity.pdbx_description
1 polymer ?
#
loop_
_entity_poly.entity_id
_entity_poly.type
_entity_poly.pdbx_seq_one_letter_code
_entity_poly.pdbx_strand_id
1 'polypeptide(L)' 'MGDSQAQAQATHLLLIGDTLYKRSFTHPLLRCLSREEGLHVLKEIYSGCYGAHMRVLALANKALRAGYFWPTMKQDAKQL' A
#
# COMPACT_ATOMS: atom_id res chain seq x y z
N MET A 1 -21.30 18.30 8.76
CA MET A 1 -20.11 17.63 9.31
C MET A 1 -19.41 17.00 8.12
N GLY A 2 -18.73 17.86 7.34
CA GLY A 2 -18.31 17.55 5.96
C GLY A 2 -16.83 17.21 5.90
N ASP A 3 -16.56 16.12 5.20
CA ASP A 3 -15.34 15.85 4.44
C ASP A 3 -14.02 16.09 5.17
N SER A 4 -13.64 15.10 6.00
CA SER A 4 -12.25 14.90 6.39
C SER A 4 -11.44 14.51 5.14
N GLN A 5 -11.13 15.49 4.30
CA GLN A 5 -10.08 15.39 3.29
C GLN A 5 -8.79 15.12 4.04
N ALA A 6 -8.35 13.86 4.01
CA ALA A 6 -7.02 13.49 4.42
C ALA A 6 -6.02 14.27 3.54
N GLN A 7 -5.50 15.37 4.06
CA GLN A 7 -4.39 16.10 3.47
C GLN A 7 -3.18 15.17 3.47
N ALA A 8 -2.99 14.44 2.38
CA ALA A 8 -1.74 13.75 2.12
C ALA A 8 -0.71 14.83 1.76
N GLN A 9 0.25 15.08 2.66
CA GLN A 9 1.51 15.74 2.30
C GLN A 9 2.20 14.86 1.23
N ALA A 10 1.89 15.12 -0.03
CA ALA A 10 2.29 14.32 -1.18
C ALA A 10 3.26 15.10 -2.06
N THR A 11 4.47 15.35 -1.55
CA THR A 11 5.49 16.10 -2.32
C THR A 11 6.43 15.19 -3.12
N HIS A 12 6.17 13.88 -3.19
CA HIS A 12 7.08 12.93 -3.82
C HIS A 12 6.40 11.84 -4.66
N LEU A 13 5.46 12.21 -5.53
CA LEU A 13 4.91 11.32 -6.55
C LEU A 13 5.64 11.55 -7.88
N LEU A 14 5.94 10.49 -8.62
CA LEU A 14 6.55 10.51 -9.94
C LEU A 14 5.68 9.72 -10.92
N LEU A 15 5.42 10.26 -12.10
CA LEU A 15 4.77 9.53 -13.19
C LEU A 15 5.87 9.07 -14.16
N ILE A 16 6.01 7.76 -14.37
CA ILE A 16 6.97 7.18 -15.31
C ILE A 16 6.18 6.31 -16.29
N GLY A 17 6.11 6.75 -17.55
CA GLY A 17 5.13 6.23 -18.51
C GLY A 17 3.71 6.48 -17.99
N ASP A 18 2.87 5.44 -17.95
CA ASP A 18 1.50 5.49 -17.43
C ASP A 18 1.38 4.99 -15.97
N THR A 19 2.50 4.82 -15.27
CA THR A 19 2.51 4.30 -13.89
C THR A 19 2.95 5.37 -12.90
N LEU A 20 2.14 5.58 -11.88
CA LEU A 20 2.46 6.48 -10.77
C LEU A 20 3.33 5.75 -9.74
N TYR A 21 4.35 6.44 -9.24
CA TYR A 21 5.26 5.97 -8.22
C TYR A 21 5.32 6.95 -7.07
N LYS A 22 5.50 6.43 -5.86
CA LYS A 22 5.81 7.22 -4.67
C LYS A 22 7.29 7.05 -4.32
N ARG A 23 8.00 8.17 -4.20
CA ARG A 23 9.36 8.17 -3.65
C ARG A 23 9.26 7.87 -2.16
N SER A 24 10.08 6.94 -1.72
CA SER A 24 10.29 6.64 -0.30
C SER A 24 11.74 6.92 0.04
N PHE A 25 12.00 7.39 1.26
CA PHE A 25 13.37 7.56 1.77
C PHE A 25 13.98 6.23 2.19
N THR A 26 13.15 5.27 2.59
CA THR A 26 13.57 3.99 3.18
C THR A 26 13.30 2.79 2.28
N HIS A 27 12.62 3.01 1.15
CA HIS A 27 12.25 1.96 0.20
C HIS A 27 12.57 2.43 -1.23
N PRO A 28 12.78 1.51 -2.19
CA PRO A 28 12.79 1.85 -3.61
C PRO A 28 11.52 2.58 -4.06
N LEU A 29 11.51 3.07 -5.31
CA LEU A 29 10.29 3.66 -5.89
C LEU A 29 9.11 2.70 -5.76
N LEU A 30 8.08 3.15 -5.03
CA LEU A 30 6.92 2.33 -4.75
C LEU A 30 5.89 2.57 -5.84
N ARG A 31 5.52 1.54 -6.59
CA ARG A 31 4.42 1.63 -7.57
C ARG A 31 3.12 1.90 -6.82
N CYS A 32 2.44 2.97 -7.22
CA CYS A 32 1.11 3.28 -6.73
C CYS A 32 0.11 2.33 -7.40
N LEU A 33 -0.66 1.65 -6.57
CA LEU A 33 -1.74 0.77 -6.99
C LEU A 33 -3.10 1.45 -6.75
N SER A 34 -4.07 1.07 -7.55
CA SER A 34 -5.48 1.26 -7.19
C SER A 34 -5.80 0.44 -5.93
N ARG A 35 -6.93 0.79 -5.28
CA ARG A 35 -7.39 0.03 -4.12
C ARG A 35 -7.67 -1.45 -4.47
N GLU A 36 -8.22 -1.71 -5.65
CA GLU A 36 -8.55 -3.06 -6.12
C GLU A 36 -7.29 -3.92 -6.31
N GLU A 37 -6.29 -3.39 -7.04
CA GLU A 37 -4.99 -4.05 -7.20
C GLU A 37 -4.29 -4.26 -5.85
N GLY A 38 -4.33 -3.26 -4.96
CA GLY A 38 -3.75 -3.34 -3.62
C GLY A 38 -4.40 -4.42 -2.75
N LEU A 39 -5.71 -4.58 -2.83
CA LEU A 39 -6.45 -5.66 -2.16
C LEU A 39 -6.07 -7.04 -2.71
N HIS A 40 -5.86 -7.15 -4.02
CA HIS A 40 -5.39 -8.39 -4.63
C HIS A 40 -4.01 -8.78 -4.10
N VAL A 41 -3.05 -7.85 -4.14
CA VAL A 41 -1.69 -8.05 -3.60
C VAL A 41 -1.73 -8.42 -2.12
N LEU A 42 -2.57 -7.77 -1.31
CA LEU A 42 -2.71 -8.14 0.10
C LEU A 42 -3.25 -9.56 0.28
N LYS A 43 -4.24 -9.98 -0.51
CA LYS A 43 -4.78 -11.35 -0.45
C LYS A 43 -3.74 -12.39 -0.81
N GLU A 44 -2.90 -12.12 -1.81
CA GLU A 44 -1.79 -13.01 -2.18
C GLU A 44 -0.76 -13.13 -1.06
N ILE A 45 -0.33 -11.98 -0.49
CA ILE A 45 0.61 -11.95 0.63
C ILE A 45 0.04 -12.68 1.85
N TYR A 46 -1.24 -12.49 2.15
CA TYR A 46 -1.94 -13.15 3.25
C TYR A 46 -2.02 -14.66 3.03
N SER A 47 -2.48 -15.09 1.85
CA SER A 47 -2.67 -16.51 1.52
C SER A 47 -1.34 -17.27 1.45
N GLY A 48 -0.27 -16.63 1.00
CA GLY A 48 1.09 -17.20 0.99
C GLY A 48 1.73 -17.32 2.38
N CYS A 49 1.12 -16.73 3.42
CA CYS A 49 1.60 -16.82 4.79
C CYS A 49 0.77 -17.83 5.58
N TYR A 50 1.19 -19.08 5.59
CA TYR A 50 0.67 -20.10 6.50
C TYR A 50 0.96 -19.68 7.96
N GLY A 51 -0.01 -19.07 8.65
CA GLY A 51 0.13 -18.71 10.07
C GLY A 51 -0.76 -17.56 10.50
N ALA A 52 -1.78 -17.88 11.29
CA ALA A 52 -2.95 -17.10 11.67
C ALA A 52 -2.73 -15.79 12.47
N HIS A 53 -1.57 -15.13 12.41
CA HIS A 53 -1.29 -13.95 13.23
C HIS A 53 -0.38 -12.91 12.57
N MET A 54 -0.49 -12.70 11.26
CA MET A 54 0.22 -11.57 10.66
C MET A 54 -0.43 -10.26 11.11
N ARG A 55 0.30 -9.47 11.91
CA ARG A 55 -0.14 -8.13 12.30
C ARG A 55 -0.45 -7.34 11.03
N VAL A 56 -1.55 -6.59 11.03
CA VAL A 56 -1.95 -5.65 9.96
C VAL A 56 -0.77 -4.83 9.41
N LEU A 57 0.10 -4.37 10.30
CA LEU A 57 1.32 -3.62 9.94
C LEU A 57 2.34 -4.47 9.20
N ALA A 58 2.45 -5.77 9.50
CA ALA A 58 3.33 -6.69 8.79
C ALA A 58 2.85 -6.96 7.35
N LEU A 59 1.54 -7.06 7.11
CA LEU A 59 0.99 -7.17 5.74
C LEU A 59 1.30 -5.92 4.91
N ALA A 60 0.99 -4.74 5.46
CA ALA A 60 1.29 -3.47 4.80
C ALA A 60 2.80 -3.27 4.57
N ASN A 61 3.64 -3.62 5.54
CA ASN A 61 5.10 -3.55 5.39
C ASN A 61 5.63 -4.54 4.36
N LYS A 62 5.05 -5.74 4.25
CA LYS A 62 5.42 -6.69 3.18
C LYS A 62 5.09 -6.13 1.81
N ALA A 63 3.90 -5.53 1.64
CA ALA A 63 3.53 -4.86 0.39
C ALA A 63 4.49 -3.70 0.04
N LEU A 64 4.86 -2.88 1.02
CA LEU A 64 5.86 -1.81 0.83
C LEU A 64 7.24 -2.37 0.43
N ARG A 65 7.68 -3.46 1.06
CA ARG A 65 8.94 -4.14 0.71
C ARG A 65 8.91 -4.79 -0.67
N ALA A 66 7.74 -5.22 -1.12
CA ALA A 66 7.50 -5.70 -2.48
C ALA A 66 7.43 -4.55 -3.51
N GLY A 67 7.51 -3.29 -3.07
CA GLY A 67 7.53 -2.13 -3.95
C GLY A 67 6.14 -1.55 -4.26
N TYR A 68 5.12 -1.86 -3.47
CA TYR A 68 3.75 -1.40 -3.72
C TYR A 68 3.27 -0.41 -2.66
N PHE A 69 2.48 0.56 -3.10
CA PHE A 69 1.85 1.56 -2.22
C PHE A 69 0.43 1.86 -2.69
N TRP A 70 -0.50 2.03 -1.75
CA TRP A 70 -1.77 2.71 -2.01
C TRP A 70 -2.25 3.39 -0.72
N PRO A 71 -3.03 4.48 -0.82
CA PRO A 71 -3.35 5.33 0.34
C PRO A 71 -4.04 4.60 1.49
N THR A 72 -4.91 3.62 1.17
CA THR A 72 -5.74 2.90 2.14
C THR A 72 -5.11 1.58 2.62
N MET A 73 -3.86 1.27 2.26
CA MET A 73 -3.26 -0.05 2.51
C MET A 73 -3.30 -0.52 3.96
N LYS A 74 -3.12 0.39 4.92
CA LYS A 74 -3.17 0.06 6.35
C LYS A 74 -4.59 -0.25 6.82
N GLN A 75 -5.60 0.37 6.21
CA GLN A 75 -7.00 0.15 6.53
C GLN A 75 -7.49 -1.14 5.85
N ASP A 76 -7.15 -1.33 4.58
CA ASP A 76 -7.48 -2.54 3.83
C ASP A 76 -6.83 -3.78 4.47
N ALA A 77 -5.59 -3.68 4.96
CA ALA A 77 -4.93 -4.77 5.70
C ALA A 77 -5.57 -5.09 7.06
N LYS A 78 -6.44 -4.23 7.62
CA LYS A 78 -7.25 -4.54 8.83
C LYS A 78 -8.52 -5.31 8.51
N GLN A 79 -8.96 -5.24 7.25
CA GLN A 79 -10.21 -5.82 6.77
C GLN A 79 -10.00 -7.19 6.10
N LEU A 80 -8.75 -7.65 6.07
CA LEU A 80 -8.31 -8.97 5.64
C LEU A 80 -8.11 -9.87 6.85
#